data_AF-A0A661AQX5-F1
#
_entry.id   AF-A0A661AQX5-F1
#
_cell.length_a   1.000
_cell.length_b   1.000
_cell.length_c   1.000
_cell.angle_alpha   90.00
_cell.angle_beta   90.00
_cell.angle_gamma   90.00
#
_symmetry.space_group_name_H-M   'P 1'
#
loop_
_entity.id
_entity.type
_entity.pdbx_description
1 polymer ?
#
loop_
_entity_poly.entity_id
_entity_poly.type
_entity_poly.pdbx_seq_one_letter_code
_entity_poly.pdbx_strand_id
1 'polypeptide(L)'
;MGTHNVTCHFCSMQDKFTLSFADVFDSAHFGQESFVKSLYNSGERRVCPRGNFCVELCQHKLRTSYARIDCEHAITDEAISTIASRIGEIEPSKIAILLSGSLPLEDAYLAVKLAQKLGTDLVAQIYSEDDVAAKFLNKFSFDELSLQQTIVAIGDVFSLSPTIARPIHNARFAARRNTFAVIDNCRTRTSRYSWSFLRARPGKVADIIEALAKNISGENVSINDTGVDASAFERLASIIKNTDKGTILFAPGVAHFAEPLRIGFWAKKLAET
;
A
#
# COMPACT_ATOMS: atom_id res chain seq x y z
N MET A 1 -31.55 -5.75 10.70
CA MET A 1 -30.08 -5.98 10.82
C MET A 1 -29.50 -6.18 9.42
N GLY A 2 -29.00 -5.09 8.84
CA GLY A 2 -28.36 -5.10 7.51
C GLY A 2 -26.90 -5.57 7.64
N THR A 3 -26.50 -6.47 6.75
CA THR A 3 -25.08 -6.83 6.59
C THR A 3 -24.55 -6.23 5.30
N HIS A 4 -23.37 -5.61 5.38
CA HIS A 4 -22.75 -4.91 4.28
C HIS A 4 -21.33 -5.40 4.07
N ASN A 5 -21.02 -5.86 2.87
CA ASN A 5 -19.66 -6.21 2.50
C ASN A 5 -18.86 -4.94 2.29
N VAL A 6 -17.71 -4.84 2.95
CA VAL A 6 -16.83 -3.69 2.90
C VAL A 6 -15.41 -4.12 2.56
N THR A 7 -14.67 -3.18 2.00
CA THR A 7 -13.26 -3.32 1.67
C THR A 7 -12.45 -2.48 2.64
N CYS A 8 -11.38 -3.05 3.20
CA CYS A 8 -10.48 -2.33 4.11
C CYS A 8 -9.77 -1.17 3.39
N HIS A 9 -9.86 0.03 3.96
CA HIS A 9 -9.35 1.27 3.35
C HIS A 9 -7.90 1.63 3.73
N PHE A 10 -7.23 0.81 4.56
CA PHE A 10 -5.94 1.18 5.15
C PHE A 10 -4.70 0.92 4.28
N CYS A 11 -4.75 -0.08 3.39
CA CYS A 11 -3.61 -0.45 2.55
C CYS A 11 -4.09 -1.13 1.27
N SER A 12 -3.17 -1.32 0.32
CA SER A 12 -3.44 -1.90 -1.00
C SER A 12 -3.91 -3.36 -0.99
N MET A 13 -3.87 -4.04 0.16
CA MET A 13 -4.38 -5.42 0.29
C MET A 13 -5.89 -5.52 0.10
N GLN A 14 -6.62 -4.44 0.42
CA GLN A 14 -8.06 -4.32 0.24
C GLN A 14 -8.82 -5.56 0.75
N ASP A 15 -8.44 -6.04 1.94
CA ASP A 15 -9.07 -7.23 2.53
C ASP A 15 -10.57 -6.96 2.76
N LYS A 16 -11.39 -7.95 2.41
CA LYS A 16 -12.84 -7.86 2.51
C LYS A 16 -13.32 -8.41 3.84
N PHE A 17 -14.35 -7.78 4.38
CA PHE A 17 -15.04 -8.23 5.59
C PHE A 17 -16.46 -7.67 5.57
N THR A 18 -17.29 -8.13 6.51
CA THR A 18 -18.68 -7.71 6.57
C THR A 18 -18.89 -6.85 7.81
N LEU A 19 -19.57 -5.73 7.66
CA LEU A 19 -20.10 -4.95 8.77
C LEU A 19 -21.58 -5.30 8.96
N SER A 20 -21.93 -5.65 10.18
CA SER A 20 -23.32 -5.79 10.60
C SER A 20 -23.74 -4.53 11.33
N PHE A 21 -24.80 -3.91 10.82
CA PHE A 21 -25.47 -2.78 11.46
C PHE A 21 -26.78 -3.31 12.05
N ALA A 22 -26.97 -3.12 13.36
CA ALA A 22 -28.32 -3.12 13.88
C ALA A 22 -29.09 -1.97 13.24
N ASP A 23 -30.39 -2.18 13.02
CA ASP A 23 -31.30 -1.07 12.77
C ASP A 23 -31.43 -0.30 14.08
N VAL A 24 -30.52 0.67 14.28
CA VAL A 24 -30.50 1.53 15.47
C VAL A 24 -31.77 2.38 15.56
N PHE A 25 -32.55 2.43 14.48
CA PHE A 25 -33.83 3.15 14.39
C PHE A 25 -35.05 2.32 14.81
N ASP A 26 -34.94 0.99 14.93
CA ASP A 26 -36.08 0.12 15.25
C ASP A 26 -36.28 -0.09 16.76
N SER A 27 -35.39 0.42 17.61
CA SER A 27 -35.49 0.25 19.06
C SER A 27 -34.82 1.38 19.84
N ALA A 28 -35.55 1.93 20.81
CA ALA A 28 -35.00 2.86 21.81
C ALA A 28 -34.11 2.17 22.88
N HIS A 29 -33.91 0.85 22.79
CA HIS A 29 -33.08 0.10 23.72
C HIS A 29 -31.67 -0.09 23.16
N PHE A 30 -30.71 0.56 23.81
CA PHE A 30 -29.29 0.42 23.51
C PHE A 30 -28.75 -0.87 24.15
N GLY A 31 -28.46 -1.89 23.34
CA GLY A 31 -27.93 -3.18 23.78
C GLY A 31 -26.65 -3.56 23.03
N GLN A 32 -26.03 -4.71 23.37
CA GLN A 32 -24.86 -5.23 22.64
C GLN A 32 -25.13 -5.44 21.14
N GLU A 33 -26.40 -5.68 20.78
CA GLU A 33 -26.83 -5.81 19.40
C GLU A 33 -26.81 -4.48 18.63
N SER A 34 -26.87 -3.34 19.32
CA SER A 34 -26.87 -2.00 18.74
C SER A 34 -25.50 -1.55 18.21
N PHE A 35 -24.41 -2.24 18.58
CA PHE A 35 -23.07 -1.90 18.11
C PHE A 35 -22.82 -2.43 16.71
N VAL A 36 -22.05 -1.68 15.92
CA VAL A 36 -21.53 -2.18 14.64
C VAL A 36 -20.60 -3.35 14.93
N LYS A 37 -20.80 -4.48 14.25
CA LYS A 37 -19.98 -5.69 14.42
C LYS A 37 -19.24 -6.00 13.13
N SER A 38 -17.96 -6.39 13.22
CA SER A 38 -17.24 -7.00 12.10
C SER A 38 -17.47 -8.50 12.08
N LEU A 39 -17.98 -9.01 10.96
CA LEU A 39 -18.11 -10.43 10.67
C LEU A 39 -17.04 -10.82 9.64
N TYR A 40 -16.45 -12.00 9.82
CA TYR A 40 -15.42 -12.52 8.93
C TYR A 40 -15.95 -13.71 8.15
N ASN A 41 -15.80 -13.66 6.83
CA ASN A 41 -16.19 -14.77 5.96
C ASN A 41 -15.17 -15.91 6.10
N SER A 42 -15.67 -17.13 6.33
CA SER A 42 -14.85 -18.33 6.29
C SER A 42 -14.37 -18.59 4.85
N GLY A 43 -13.06 -18.47 4.62
CA GLY A 43 -12.45 -18.72 3.31
C GLY A 43 -11.71 -17.53 2.71
N GLU A 44 -12.01 -16.30 3.14
CA GLU A 44 -11.32 -15.09 2.66
C GLU A 44 -10.05 -14.79 3.48
N ARG A 45 -9.22 -13.88 2.96
CA ARG A 45 -8.12 -13.30 3.75
C ARG A 45 -8.73 -12.54 4.92
N ARG A 46 -8.27 -12.88 6.14
CA ARG A 46 -8.65 -12.15 7.35
C ARG A 46 -8.07 -10.74 7.31
N VAL A 47 -8.66 -9.84 8.07
CA VAL A 47 -8.13 -8.48 8.26
C VAL A 47 -7.04 -8.45 9.35
N CYS A 48 -6.13 -7.48 9.25
CA CYS A 48 -5.15 -7.18 10.30
C CYS A 48 -5.78 -6.36 11.44
N PRO A 49 -5.04 -6.08 12.54
CA PRO A 49 -5.55 -5.24 13.63
C PRO A 49 -6.08 -3.87 13.18
N ARG A 50 -5.47 -3.25 12.14
CA ARG A 50 -5.99 -1.99 11.57
C ARG A 50 -7.37 -2.20 10.96
N GLY A 51 -7.56 -3.23 10.14
CA GLY A 51 -8.86 -3.53 9.54
C GLY A 51 -9.95 -3.86 10.57
N ASN A 52 -9.60 -4.52 11.68
CA ASN A 52 -10.53 -4.71 12.80
C ASN A 52 -10.95 -3.39 13.45
N PHE A 53 -10.05 -2.40 13.46
CA PHE A 53 -10.32 -1.08 14.02
C PHE A 53 -11.26 -0.23 13.14
N CYS A 54 -11.60 -0.66 11.92
CA CYS A 54 -12.58 0.03 11.08
C CYS A 54 -13.93 0.21 11.77
N VAL A 55 -14.38 -0.78 12.55
CA VAL A 55 -15.64 -0.71 13.31
C VAL A 55 -15.63 0.50 14.25
N GLU A 56 -14.52 0.68 14.97
CA GLU A 56 -14.34 1.80 15.89
C GLU A 56 -14.28 3.14 15.15
N LEU A 57 -13.55 3.21 14.04
CA LEU A 57 -13.50 4.42 13.23
C LEU A 57 -14.86 4.84 12.69
N CYS A 58 -15.73 3.89 12.32
CA CYS A 58 -17.07 4.20 11.82
C CYS A 58 -17.95 4.90 12.87
N GLN A 59 -17.82 4.51 14.14
CA GLN A 59 -18.65 4.99 15.25
C GLN A 59 -17.94 6.01 16.16
N HIS A 60 -16.71 6.42 15.80
CA HIS A 60 -15.89 7.25 16.68
C HIS A 60 -16.52 8.64 16.92
N LYS A 61 -16.58 9.06 18.19
CA LYS A 61 -17.21 10.33 18.61
C LYS A 61 -16.55 11.61 18.06
N LEU A 62 -15.29 11.52 17.64
CA LEU A 62 -14.55 12.65 17.06
C LEU A 62 -14.64 12.72 15.53
N ARG A 63 -15.54 11.96 14.90
CA ARG A 63 -15.80 12.12 13.47
C ARG A 63 -16.41 13.48 13.16
N THR A 64 -16.05 14.05 12.02
CA THR A 64 -16.70 15.23 11.47
C THR A 64 -18.09 14.84 10.96
N SER A 65 -19.14 15.33 11.62
CA SER A 65 -20.55 15.08 11.26
C SER A 65 -21.26 16.31 10.67
N TYR A 66 -20.58 17.45 10.61
CA TYR A 66 -21.13 18.71 10.11
C TYR A 66 -20.05 19.52 9.40
N ALA A 67 -20.49 20.39 8.49
CA ALA A 67 -19.61 21.33 7.83
C ALA A 67 -19.11 22.39 8.82
N ARG A 68 -17.91 22.91 8.57
CA ARG A 68 -17.33 24.01 9.35
C ARG A 68 -16.72 25.07 8.44
N ILE A 69 -16.90 26.33 8.81
CA ILE A 69 -16.24 27.50 8.21
C ILE A 69 -15.45 28.16 9.34
N ASP A 70 -14.14 28.34 9.16
CA ASP A 70 -13.28 28.99 10.15
C ASP A 70 -13.42 28.37 11.57
N CYS A 71 -13.49 27.03 11.60
CA CYS A 71 -13.69 26.17 12.79
C CYS A 71 -15.08 26.21 13.45
N GLU A 72 -16.00 27.05 12.98
CA GLU A 72 -17.37 27.13 13.47
C GLU A 72 -18.33 26.25 12.68
N HIS A 73 -19.39 25.75 13.31
CA HIS A 73 -20.41 24.93 12.64
C HIS A 73 -21.18 25.76 11.61
N ALA A 74 -21.31 25.25 10.39
CA ALA A 74 -22.09 25.85 9.31
C ALA A 74 -23.10 24.87 8.70
N ILE A 75 -24.16 25.40 8.09
CA ILE A 75 -25.08 24.62 7.27
C ILE A 75 -24.32 24.15 6.01
N THR A 76 -24.48 22.89 5.63
CA THR A 76 -23.73 22.31 4.49
C THR A 76 -23.85 23.13 3.21
N ASP A 77 -25.04 23.58 2.85
CA ASP A 77 -25.27 24.38 1.64
C ASP A 77 -24.59 25.76 1.70
N GLU A 78 -24.55 26.37 2.88
CA GLU A 78 -23.83 27.62 3.12
C GLU A 78 -22.32 27.42 2.98
N ALA A 79 -21.79 26.33 3.55
CA ALA A 79 -20.38 25.98 3.42
C ALA A 79 -19.99 25.74 1.96
N ILE A 80 -20.79 24.99 1.20
CA ILE A 80 -20.56 24.75 -0.23
C ILE A 80 -20.60 26.06 -1.02
N SER A 81 -21.60 26.91 -0.77
CA SER A 81 -21.74 28.21 -1.45
C SER A 81 -20.57 29.15 -1.13
N THR A 82 -20.14 29.17 0.13
CA THR A 82 -18.98 29.96 0.56
C THR A 82 -17.69 29.49 -0.11
N ILE A 83 -17.46 28.17 -0.16
CA ILE A 83 -16.31 27.59 -0.86
C ILE A 83 -16.35 27.92 -2.35
N ALA A 84 -17.51 27.77 -3.00
CA ALA A 84 -17.67 28.06 -4.42
C ALA A 84 -17.38 29.54 -4.73
N SER A 85 -17.89 30.47 -3.91
CA SER A 85 -17.62 31.90 -4.05
C SER A 85 -16.13 32.20 -3.89
N ARG A 86 -15.51 31.73 -2.79
CA ARG A 86 -14.08 31.97 -2.51
C ARG A 86 -13.18 31.39 -3.60
N ILE A 87 -13.49 30.19 -4.10
CA ILE A 87 -12.74 29.56 -5.19
C ILE A 87 -12.92 30.34 -6.50
N GLY A 88 -14.13 30.85 -6.77
CA GLY A 88 -14.42 31.64 -7.99
C GLY A 88 -13.65 32.96 -8.08
N GLU A 89 -13.15 33.48 -6.96
CA GLU A 89 -12.32 34.70 -6.90
C GLU A 89 -10.82 34.43 -7.07
N ILE A 90 -10.41 33.16 -7.06
CA ILE A 90 -9.00 32.76 -7.13
C ILE A 90 -8.62 32.41 -8.56
N GLU A 91 -7.46 32.88 -9.02
CA GLU A 91 -6.92 32.49 -10.32
C GLU A 91 -6.71 30.96 -10.41
N PRO A 92 -7.11 30.30 -11.51
CA PRO A 92 -7.02 28.85 -11.64
C PRO A 92 -5.65 28.25 -11.31
N SER A 93 -4.56 28.92 -11.71
CA SER A 93 -3.18 28.49 -11.44
C SER A 93 -2.77 28.49 -9.97
N LYS A 94 -3.61 29.03 -9.07
CA LYS A 94 -3.38 29.07 -7.62
C LYS A 94 -4.25 28.07 -6.84
N ILE A 95 -5.10 27.32 -7.55
CA ILE A 95 -5.97 26.30 -6.94
C ILE A 95 -5.30 24.94 -7.10
N ALA A 96 -5.11 24.22 -5.99
CA ALA A 96 -4.63 22.85 -6.00
C ALA A 96 -5.63 21.92 -5.32
N ILE A 97 -5.78 20.70 -5.86
CA ILE A 97 -6.61 19.65 -5.29
C ILE A 97 -5.71 18.49 -4.89
N LEU A 98 -5.66 18.20 -3.59
CA LEU A 98 -4.87 17.10 -3.02
C LEU A 98 -5.78 15.93 -2.69
N LEU A 99 -5.45 14.76 -3.23
CA LEU A 99 -6.24 13.54 -3.10
C LEU A 99 -5.59 12.53 -2.16
N SER A 100 -6.40 11.90 -1.31
CA SER A 100 -5.96 10.74 -0.54
C SER A 100 -6.02 9.48 -1.40
N GLY A 101 -5.01 8.62 -1.30
CA GLY A 101 -5.04 7.27 -1.91
C GLY A 101 -6.12 6.34 -1.34
N SER A 102 -6.80 6.75 -0.26
CA SER A 102 -7.93 6.02 0.32
C SER A 102 -9.28 6.37 -0.31
N LEU A 103 -9.33 7.31 -1.26
CA LEU A 103 -10.58 7.69 -1.92
C LEU A 103 -11.06 6.59 -2.88
N PRO A 104 -12.38 6.38 -2.99
CA PRO A 104 -12.97 5.64 -4.11
C PRO A 104 -12.54 6.23 -5.46
N LEU A 105 -12.50 5.38 -6.49
CA LEU A 105 -12.13 5.81 -7.84
C LEU A 105 -13.12 6.83 -8.41
N GLU A 106 -14.39 6.72 -8.02
CA GLU A 106 -15.47 7.63 -8.37
C GLU A 106 -15.20 9.04 -7.83
N ASP A 107 -14.74 9.16 -6.59
CA ASP A 107 -14.42 10.45 -5.96
C ASP A 107 -13.16 11.07 -6.59
N ALA A 108 -12.14 10.26 -6.85
CA ALA A 108 -10.94 10.72 -7.57
C ALA A 108 -11.30 11.23 -8.98
N TYR A 109 -12.19 10.54 -9.68
CA TYR A 109 -12.69 10.96 -10.99
C TYR A 109 -13.47 12.29 -10.93
N LEU A 110 -14.34 12.45 -9.93
CA LEU A 110 -15.08 13.69 -9.72
C LEU A 110 -14.16 14.86 -9.36
N ALA A 111 -13.10 14.62 -8.60
CA ALA A 111 -12.11 15.64 -8.30
C ALA A 111 -11.34 16.13 -9.54
N VAL A 112 -10.98 15.21 -10.45
CA VAL A 112 -10.37 15.59 -11.74
C VAL A 112 -11.36 16.40 -12.59
N LYS A 113 -12.63 16.01 -12.64
CA LYS A 113 -13.67 16.81 -13.32
C LYS A 113 -13.85 18.20 -12.71
N LEU A 114 -13.76 18.30 -11.38
CA LEU A 114 -13.81 19.57 -10.69
C LEU A 114 -12.62 20.44 -11.07
N ALA A 115 -11.40 19.89 -11.07
CA ALA A 115 -10.19 20.60 -11.49
C ALA A 115 -10.31 21.16 -12.91
N GLN A 116 -10.80 20.33 -13.85
CA GLN A 116 -11.06 20.75 -15.23
C GLN A 116 -12.06 21.90 -15.32
N LYS A 117 -13.15 21.86 -14.52
CA LYS A 117 -14.12 22.96 -14.46
C LYS A 117 -13.54 24.24 -13.86
N LEU A 118 -12.62 24.12 -12.90
CA LEU A 118 -11.92 25.24 -12.28
C LEU A 118 -10.76 25.77 -13.16
N GLY A 119 -10.38 25.05 -14.22
CA GLY A 119 -9.26 25.41 -15.10
C GLY A 119 -7.88 25.21 -14.46
N THR A 120 -7.77 24.32 -13.46
CA THR A 120 -6.49 23.99 -12.83
C THR A 120 -6.00 22.60 -13.23
N ASP A 121 -4.70 22.49 -13.48
CA ASP A 121 -3.99 21.23 -13.71
C ASP A 121 -3.31 20.71 -12.43
N LEU A 122 -3.40 21.45 -11.32
CA LEU A 122 -2.73 21.13 -10.05
C LEU A 122 -3.53 20.10 -9.24
N VAL A 123 -3.58 18.87 -9.73
CA VAL A 123 -4.17 17.73 -9.03
C VAL A 123 -3.08 16.73 -8.70
N ALA A 124 -2.94 16.37 -7.42
CA ALA A 124 -1.90 15.46 -6.96
C ALA A 124 -2.39 14.53 -5.85
N GLN A 125 -1.78 13.35 -5.73
CA GLN A 125 -1.91 12.53 -4.53
C GLN A 125 -1.06 13.11 -3.40
N ILE A 126 -1.51 12.92 -2.15
CA ILE A 126 -0.77 13.39 -0.97
C ILE A 126 0.58 12.67 -0.80
N TYR A 127 0.66 11.39 -1.18
CA TYR A 127 1.87 10.57 -1.03
C TYR A 127 2.51 10.30 -2.38
N SER A 128 3.66 10.92 -2.64
CA SER A 128 4.41 10.79 -3.91
C SER A 128 4.90 9.37 -4.20
N GLU A 129 4.98 8.53 -3.17
CA GLU A 129 5.43 7.15 -3.24
C GLU A 129 4.36 6.23 -3.85
N ASP A 130 3.08 6.61 -3.78
CA ASP A 130 2.00 5.91 -4.46
C ASP A 130 2.04 6.18 -5.97
N ASP A 131 2.43 7.40 -6.39
CA ASP A 131 2.66 7.74 -7.81
C ASP A 131 3.82 6.94 -8.42
N VAL A 132 4.83 6.58 -7.61
CA VAL A 132 5.90 5.68 -8.03
C VAL A 132 5.32 4.32 -8.39
N ALA A 133 4.52 3.74 -7.48
CA ALA A 133 3.95 2.42 -7.68
C ALA A 133 2.93 2.38 -8.83
N ALA A 134 2.14 3.46 -8.99
CA ALA A 134 1.10 3.56 -10.03
C ALA A 134 1.65 3.48 -11.47
N LYS A 135 2.92 3.89 -11.69
CA LYS A 135 3.56 3.83 -13.02
C LYS A 135 3.93 2.41 -13.45
N PHE A 136 3.84 1.43 -12.56
CA PHE A 136 4.19 0.05 -12.84
C PHE A 136 2.94 -0.83 -12.77
N LEU A 137 2.37 -1.12 -13.95
CA LEU A 137 1.33 -2.14 -14.07
C LEU A 137 1.89 -3.50 -13.63
N ASN A 138 1.26 -4.11 -12.62
CA ASN A 138 1.61 -5.44 -12.15
C ASN A 138 0.53 -6.46 -12.56
N LYS A 139 0.97 -7.65 -13.01
CA LYS A 139 0.11 -8.83 -13.04
C LYS A 139 0.27 -9.50 -11.69
N PHE A 140 -0.71 -9.31 -10.81
CA PHE A 140 -0.63 -9.81 -9.45
C PHE A 140 -1.84 -10.69 -9.12
N SER A 141 -1.56 -11.85 -8.52
CA SER A 141 -2.56 -12.74 -7.96
C SER A 141 -2.11 -13.25 -6.59
N PHE A 142 -2.99 -13.13 -5.60
CA PHE A 142 -2.74 -13.66 -4.26
C PHE A 142 -2.61 -15.18 -4.24
N ASP A 143 -3.34 -15.86 -5.13
CA ASP A 143 -3.31 -17.32 -5.25
C ASP A 143 -1.97 -17.76 -5.84
N GLU A 144 -1.48 -17.05 -6.87
CA GLU A 144 -0.17 -17.30 -7.46
C GLU A 144 0.97 -16.97 -6.50
N LEU A 145 0.84 -15.97 -5.64
CA LEU A 145 1.87 -15.60 -4.66
C LEU A 145 2.19 -16.77 -3.72
N SER A 146 1.19 -17.58 -3.34
CA SER A 146 1.39 -18.74 -2.46
C SER A 146 2.12 -19.90 -3.14
N LEU A 147 2.26 -19.86 -4.47
CA LEU A 147 2.89 -20.90 -5.29
C LEU A 147 4.32 -20.55 -5.72
N GLN A 148 4.85 -19.41 -5.28
CA GLN A 148 6.17 -18.93 -5.67
C GLN A 148 7.27 -19.75 -5.01
N GLN A 149 8.33 -20.03 -5.77
CA GLN A 149 9.54 -20.66 -5.25
C GLN A 149 10.45 -19.61 -4.61
N THR A 150 10.58 -18.44 -5.24
CA THR A 150 11.42 -17.35 -4.75
C THR A 150 10.60 -16.07 -4.62
N ILE A 151 10.62 -15.47 -3.44
CA ILE A 151 10.03 -14.15 -3.18
C ILE A 151 11.14 -13.23 -2.72
N VAL A 152 11.30 -12.10 -3.41
CA VAL A 152 12.23 -11.04 -3.01
C VAL A 152 11.41 -9.81 -2.63
N ALA A 153 11.46 -9.43 -1.36
CA ALA A 153 10.81 -8.23 -0.85
C ALA A 153 11.81 -7.08 -0.75
N ILE A 154 11.45 -5.93 -1.29
CA ILE A 154 12.18 -4.67 -1.18
C ILE A 154 11.38 -3.76 -0.24
N GLY A 155 11.93 -3.49 0.95
CA GLY A 155 11.23 -2.75 2.01
C GLY A 155 10.46 -3.61 3.01
N ASP A 156 9.71 -2.95 3.91
CA ASP A 156 8.89 -3.60 4.95
C ASP A 156 7.45 -3.90 4.49
N VAL A 157 7.32 -4.93 3.65
CA VAL A 157 6.03 -5.38 3.13
C VAL A 157 5.05 -5.77 4.26
N PHE A 158 5.54 -6.29 5.39
CA PHE A 158 4.70 -6.76 6.49
C PHE A 158 4.17 -5.62 7.37
N SER A 159 4.90 -4.51 7.46
CA SER A 159 4.37 -3.30 8.10
C SER A 159 3.39 -2.57 7.20
N LEU A 160 3.66 -2.48 5.90
CA LEU A 160 2.78 -1.78 4.94
C LEU A 160 1.47 -2.56 4.72
N SER A 161 1.58 -3.88 4.51
CA SER A 161 0.49 -4.76 4.09
C SER A 161 0.47 -6.07 4.91
N PRO A 162 0.08 -6.05 6.21
CA PRO A 162 0.30 -7.18 7.11
C PRO A 162 -0.31 -8.52 6.67
N THR A 163 -1.46 -8.50 6.01
CA THR A 163 -2.19 -9.70 5.61
C THR A 163 -1.51 -10.46 4.46
N ILE A 164 -0.58 -9.83 3.75
CA ILE A 164 0.27 -10.49 2.74
C ILE A 164 1.27 -11.47 3.35
N ALA A 165 1.52 -11.38 4.66
CA ALA A 165 2.43 -12.30 5.33
C ALA A 165 1.98 -13.76 5.19
N ARG A 166 0.67 -14.04 5.21
CA ARG A 166 0.14 -15.40 5.08
C ARG A 166 0.51 -16.06 3.74
N PRO A 167 0.19 -15.49 2.56
CA PRO A 167 0.59 -16.10 1.29
C PRO A 167 2.11 -16.20 1.13
N ILE A 168 2.88 -15.22 1.63
CA ILE A 168 4.36 -15.28 1.60
C ILE A 168 4.87 -16.44 2.47
N HIS A 169 4.31 -16.65 3.66
CA HIS A 169 4.68 -17.78 4.51
C HIS A 169 4.25 -19.12 3.92
N ASN A 170 3.07 -19.20 3.31
CA ASN A 170 2.62 -20.40 2.60
C ASN A 170 3.63 -20.78 1.52
N ALA A 171 4.01 -19.82 0.66
CA ALA A 171 5.03 -20.04 -0.37
C ALA A 171 6.37 -20.46 0.23
N ARG A 172 6.86 -19.72 1.23
CA ARG A 172 8.15 -19.99 1.90
C ARG A 172 8.22 -21.40 2.49
N PHE A 173 7.13 -21.88 3.10
CA PHE A 173 7.12 -23.17 3.78
C PHE A 173 6.59 -24.34 2.92
N ALA A 174 6.15 -24.09 1.69
CA ALA A 174 5.64 -25.13 0.79
C ALA A 174 6.72 -26.16 0.40
N ALA A 175 7.98 -25.76 0.27
CA ALA A 175 9.10 -26.66 -0.01
C ALA A 175 10.41 -26.15 0.59
N ARG A 176 11.33 -27.06 0.95
CA ARG A 176 12.63 -26.71 1.57
C ARG A 176 13.49 -25.76 0.74
N ARG A 177 13.36 -25.80 -0.59
CA ARG A 177 14.13 -24.94 -1.51
C ARG A 177 13.53 -23.56 -1.71
N ASN A 178 12.33 -23.30 -1.19
CA ASN A 178 11.68 -22.03 -1.41
C ASN A 178 12.37 -20.94 -0.58
N THR A 179 12.67 -19.83 -1.25
CA THR A 179 13.47 -18.74 -0.68
C THR A 179 12.62 -17.50 -0.51
N PHE A 180 12.76 -16.88 0.66
CA PHE A 180 12.23 -15.56 0.94
C PHE A 180 13.41 -14.65 1.29
N ALA A 181 13.67 -13.69 0.42
CA ALA A 181 14.75 -12.73 0.57
C ALA A 181 14.21 -11.33 0.80
N VAL A 182 14.94 -10.52 1.56
CA VAL A 182 14.61 -9.12 1.81
C VAL A 182 15.79 -8.24 1.45
N ILE A 183 15.53 -7.10 0.82
CA ILE A 183 16.50 -6.06 0.51
C ILE A 183 16.00 -4.76 1.16
N ASP A 184 16.77 -4.21 2.08
CA ASP A 184 16.40 -2.99 2.80
C ASP A 184 17.63 -2.32 3.43
N ASN A 185 17.51 -1.07 3.89
CA ASN A 185 18.58 -0.35 4.60
C ASN A 185 18.61 -0.66 6.12
N CYS A 186 17.51 -1.17 6.67
CA CYS A 186 17.33 -1.42 8.10
C CYS A 186 16.64 -2.77 8.37
N ARG A 187 16.73 -3.26 9.62
CA ARG A 187 16.03 -4.49 10.01
C ARG A 187 14.55 -4.19 10.22
N THR A 188 13.69 -4.78 9.41
CA THR A 188 12.25 -4.53 9.38
C THR A 188 11.45 -5.69 9.96
N ARG A 189 10.12 -5.57 10.03
CA ARG A 189 9.28 -6.73 10.41
C ARG A 189 9.41 -7.84 9.37
N THR A 190 9.47 -7.49 8.09
CA THR A 190 9.68 -8.43 6.98
C THR A 190 11.04 -9.15 7.08
N SER A 191 12.15 -8.42 7.32
CA SER A 191 13.50 -9.02 7.32
C SER A 191 13.73 -10.06 8.43
N ARG A 192 12.92 -10.06 9.49
CA ARG A 192 13.02 -11.06 10.58
C ARG A 192 12.64 -12.47 10.12
N TYR A 193 11.87 -12.57 9.04
CA TYR A 193 11.36 -13.83 8.51
C TYR A 193 12.07 -14.25 7.23
N SER A 194 13.03 -13.48 6.71
CA SER A 194 13.75 -13.83 5.49
C SER A 194 14.87 -14.83 5.75
N TRP A 195 15.12 -15.72 4.79
CA TRP A 195 16.29 -16.59 4.76
C TRP A 195 17.57 -15.84 4.35
N SER A 196 17.40 -14.85 3.48
CA SER A 196 18.48 -13.96 3.03
C SER A 196 18.06 -12.51 3.23
N PHE A 197 18.92 -11.71 3.85
CA PHE A 197 18.69 -10.28 4.04
C PHE A 197 19.89 -9.49 3.55
N LEU A 198 19.72 -8.81 2.42
CA LEU A 198 20.73 -7.89 1.90
C LEU A 198 20.49 -6.52 2.53
N ARG A 199 21.26 -6.22 3.57
CA ARG A 199 21.19 -4.94 4.27
C ARG A 199 22.05 -3.89 3.57
N ALA A 200 21.41 -3.02 2.81
CA ALA A 200 22.05 -1.88 2.18
C ALA A 200 22.50 -0.84 3.22
N ARG A 201 23.52 -0.05 2.87
CA ARG A 201 23.69 1.27 3.48
C ARG A 201 22.50 2.18 3.11
N PRO A 202 22.14 3.17 3.96
CA PRO A 202 21.15 4.17 3.59
C PRO A 202 21.45 4.80 2.22
N GLY A 203 20.43 4.92 1.37
CA GLY A 203 20.56 5.42 0.00
C GLY A 203 21.10 4.41 -1.03
N LYS A 204 21.54 3.21 -0.63
CA LYS A 204 22.16 2.21 -1.53
C LYS A 204 21.25 1.06 -1.96
N VAL A 205 19.97 1.11 -1.60
CA VAL A 205 19.00 0.06 -1.98
C VAL A 205 18.81 0.01 -3.50
N ALA A 206 18.72 1.16 -4.16
CA ALA A 206 18.60 1.24 -5.62
C ALA A 206 19.81 0.59 -6.33
N ASP A 207 21.03 0.88 -5.86
CA ASP A 207 22.28 0.35 -6.41
C ASP A 207 22.32 -1.19 -6.33
N ILE A 208 21.82 -1.78 -5.24
CA ILE A 208 21.79 -3.25 -5.09
C ILE A 208 20.81 -3.90 -6.05
N ILE A 209 19.62 -3.31 -6.22
CA ILE A 209 18.58 -3.88 -7.10
C ILE A 209 19.00 -3.75 -8.55
N GLU A 210 19.60 -2.62 -8.92
CA GLU A 210 20.25 -2.44 -10.22
C GLU A 210 21.33 -3.49 -10.45
N ALA A 211 22.21 -3.70 -9.47
CA ALA A 211 23.28 -4.70 -9.58
C ALA A 211 22.73 -6.12 -9.73
N LEU A 212 21.67 -6.49 -9.01
CA LEU A 212 21.00 -7.79 -9.18
C LEU A 212 20.44 -7.96 -10.59
N ALA A 213 19.68 -6.97 -11.08
CA ALA A 213 19.07 -7.02 -12.41
C ALA A 213 20.10 -7.16 -13.54
N LYS A 214 21.20 -6.39 -13.44
CA LYS A 214 22.33 -6.44 -14.38
C LYS A 214 23.11 -7.75 -14.29
N ASN A 215 23.41 -8.24 -13.09
CA ASN A 215 24.13 -9.51 -12.88
C ASN A 215 23.35 -10.70 -13.46
N ILE A 216 22.03 -10.74 -13.26
CA ILE A 216 21.16 -11.78 -13.84
C ILE A 216 21.15 -11.72 -15.36
N SER A 217 21.20 -10.50 -15.92
CA SER A 217 21.33 -10.26 -17.37
C SER A 217 22.72 -10.59 -17.94
N GLY A 218 23.69 -10.97 -17.10
CA GLY A 218 25.05 -11.35 -17.51
C GLY A 218 26.06 -10.20 -17.53
N GLU A 219 25.69 -9.01 -17.06
CA GLU A 219 26.61 -7.89 -16.90
C GLU A 219 27.44 -8.04 -15.62
N ASN A 220 28.71 -7.64 -15.66
CA ASN A 220 29.56 -7.62 -14.47
C ASN A 220 29.34 -6.32 -13.68
N VAL A 221 28.96 -6.42 -12.41
CA VAL A 221 28.58 -5.27 -11.59
C VAL A 221 29.30 -5.30 -10.25
N SER A 222 29.83 -4.15 -9.84
CA SER A 222 30.44 -3.98 -8.52
C SER A 222 29.41 -3.56 -7.48
N ILE A 223 29.48 -4.17 -6.29
CA ILE A 223 28.62 -3.87 -5.13
C ILE A 223 29.39 -3.30 -3.93
N ASN A 224 30.68 -2.96 -4.09
CA ASN A 224 31.61 -2.66 -3.00
C ASN A 224 31.14 -1.52 -2.07
N ASP A 225 30.44 -0.52 -2.61
CA ASP A 225 29.99 0.66 -1.86
C ASP A 225 28.59 0.52 -1.24
N THR A 226 27.94 -0.62 -1.45
CA THR A 226 26.55 -0.83 -1.00
C THR A 226 26.46 -1.27 0.47
N GLY A 227 27.55 -1.78 1.04
CA GLY A 227 27.62 -2.36 2.39
C GLY A 227 27.03 -3.77 2.51
N VAL A 228 26.67 -4.40 1.39
CA VAL A 228 26.23 -5.80 1.32
C VAL A 228 27.44 -6.73 1.16
N ASP A 229 27.41 -7.86 1.85
CA ASP A 229 28.42 -8.91 1.68
C ASP A 229 28.33 -9.54 0.29
N ALA A 230 29.47 -9.65 -0.41
CA ALA A 230 29.53 -10.16 -1.77
C ALA A 230 29.04 -11.62 -1.88
N SER A 231 29.35 -12.46 -0.89
CA SER A 231 28.92 -13.85 -0.90
C SER A 231 27.40 -13.98 -0.72
N ALA A 232 26.79 -13.11 0.08
CA ALA A 232 25.34 -13.04 0.26
C ALA A 232 24.64 -12.53 -1.01
N PHE A 233 25.22 -11.53 -1.67
CA PHE A 233 24.73 -11.02 -2.96
C PHE A 233 24.76 -12.09 -4.04
N GLU A 234 25.90 -12.73 -4.28
CA GLU A 234 26.07 -13.76 -5.30
C GLU A 234 25.15 -14.96 -5.05
N ARG A 235 24.96 -15.32 -3.77
CA ARG A 235 24.00 -16.37 -3.39
C ARG A 235 22.58 -15.99 -3.79
N LEU A 236 22.13 -14.76 -3.51
CA LEU A 236 20.79 -14.32 -3.88
C LEU A 236 20.65 -14.24 -5.41
N ALA A 237 21.63 -13.68 -6.11
CA ALA A 237 21.64 -13.60 -7.57
C ALA A 237 21.51 -14.99 -8.21
N SER A 238 22.27 -15.97 -7.70
CA SER A 238 22.19 -17.37 -8.12
C SER A 238 20.81 -18.00 -7.85
N ILE A 239 20.20 -17.72 -6.70
CA ILE A 239 18.85 -18.22 -6.39
C ILE A 239 17.81 -17.65 -7.35
N ILE A 240 17.87 -16.33 -7.62
CA ILE A 240 16.93 -15.68 -8.54
C ILE A 240 17.12 -16.24 -9.96
N LYS A 241 18.36 -16.35 -10.44
CA LYS A 241 18.65 -16.87 -11.79
C LYS A 241 18.18 -18.30 -12.03
N ASN A 242 18.14 -19.12 -10.99
CA ASN A 242 17.76 -20.54 -11.07
C ASN A 242 16.31 -20.81 -10.65
N THR A 243 15.48 -19.77 -10.44
CA THR A 243 14.10 -19.96 -9.99
C THR A 243 13.16 -20.12 -11.18
N ASP A 244 12.25 -21.09 -11.13
CA ASP A 244 11.22 -21.24 -12.17
C ASP A 244 10.05 -20.26 -11.97
N LYS A 245 9.78 -19.91 -10.70
CA LYS A 245 8.65 -19.07 -10.28
C LYS A 245 9.10 -18.10 -9.21
N GLY A 246 9.41 -16.88 -9.65
CA GLY A 246 9.85 -15.78 -8.82
C GLY A 246 8.81 -14.67 -8.70
N THR A 247 8.82 -13.93 -7.59
CA THR A 247 8.07 -12.67 -7.45
C THR A 247 8.90 -11.63 -6.73
N ILE A 248 8.89 -10.41 -7.28
CA ILE A 248 9.46 -9.23 -6.62
C ILE A 248 8.31 -8.44 -5.99
N LEU A 249 8.42 -8.16 -4.70
CA LEU A 249 7.49 -7.34 -3.95
C LEU A 249 8.18 -6.04 -3.57
N PHE A 250 7.61 -4.90 -3.94
CA PHE A 250 8.13 -3.59 -3.58
C PHE A 250 7.17 -2.87 -2.63
N ALA A 251 7.66 -2.54 -1.44
CA ALA A 251 6.95 -1.72 -0.46
C ALA A 251 7.69 -0.39 -0.33
N PRO A 252 7.31 0.65 -1.12
CA PRO A 252 8.05 1.90 -1.17
C PRO A 252 8.09 2.61 0.20
N GLY A 253 6.96 2.62 0.92
CA GLY A 253 6.83 3.25 2.25
C GLY A 253 7.04 4.77 2.20
N VAL A 254 6.23 5.53 2.95
CA VAL A 254 6.40 6.99 3.00
C VAL A 254 7.76 7.34 3.60
N ALA A 255 8.56 8.09 2.86
CA ALA A 255 9.92 8.52 3.21
C ALA A 255 10.89 7.37 3.60
N HIS A 256 10.60 6.13 3.22
CA HIS A 256 11.45 4.99 3.58
C HIS A 256 12.68 4.87 2.67
N PHE A 257 12.54 5.27 1.41
CA PHE A 257 13.62 5.29 0.42
C PHE A 257 13.90 6.68 -0.13
N ALA A 258 15.18 7.00 -0.38
CA ALA A 258 15.59 8.25 -1.02
C ALA A 258 15.23 8.30 -2.52
N GLU A 259 15.27 7.15 -3.21
CA GLU A 259 15.03 7.06 -4.65
C GLU A 259 13.97 5.99 -5.00
N PRO A 260 12.71 6.12 -4.55
CA PRO A 260 11.69 5.09 -4.75
C PRO A 260 11.39 4.82 -6.23
N LEU A 261 11.45 5.84 -7.11
CA LEU A 261 11.27 5.68 -8.56
C LEU A 261 12.31 4.77 -9.19
N ARG A 262 13.59 4.99 -8.85
CA ARG A 262 14.71 4.20 -9.37
C ARG A 262 14.63 2.76 -8.87
N ILE A 263 14.25 2.57 -7.61
CA ILE A 263 13.99 1.25 -7.04
C ILE A 263 12.86 0.54 -7.79
N GLY A 264 11.71 1.20 -7.98
CA GLY A 264 10.57 0.62 -8.69
C GLY A 264 10.91 0.22 -10.12
N PHE A 265 11.67 1.05 -10.83
CA PHE A 265 12.14 0.76 -12.19
C PHE A 265 12.99 -0.52 -12.25
N TRP A 266 14.02 -0.62 -11.39
CA TRP A 266 14.90 -1.79 -11.38
C TRP A 266 14.23 -3.03 -10.81
N ALA A 267 13.32 -2.88 -9.85
CA ALA A 267 12.51 -3.98 -9.33
C ALA A 267 11.62 -4.58 -10.41
N LYS A 268 11.03 -3.74 -11.27
CA LYS A 268 10.29 -4.20 -12.45
C LYS A 268 11.19 -4.93 -13.43
N LYS A 269 12.36 -4.38 -13.75
CA LYS A 269 13.33 -5.05 -14.64
C LYS A 269 13.76 -6.41 -14.12
N LEU A 270 14.03 -6.50 -12.82
CA LEU A 270 14.39 -7.75 -12.14
C LEU A 270 13.25 -8.79 -12.17
N ALA A 271 11.99 -8.35 -12.21
CA ALA A 271 10.84 -9.25 -12.34
C ALA A 271 10.59 -9.71 -13.79
N GLU A 272 11.16 -9.04 -14.79
CA GLU A 272 11.02 -9.34 -16.22
C GLU A 272 12.16 -10.21 -16.78
N THR A 273 13.32 -10.26 -16.09
CA THR A 273 14.47 -11.13 -16.39
C THR A 273 14.26 -12.55 -15.91
#